data_AF-A0A7V6X1S5-F1
#
_entry.id   AF-A0A7V6X1S5-F1
#
_cell.length_a   1.000
_cell.length_b   1.000
_cell.length_c   1.000
_cell.angle_alpha   90.00
_cell.angle_beta   90.00
_cell.angle_gamma   90.00
#
_symmetry.space_group_name_H-M   'P 1'
#
loop_
_entity.id
_entity.type
_entity.pdbx_description
1 polymer ?
#
loop_
_entity_poly.entity_id
_entity_poly.type
_entity_poly.pdbx_seq_one_letter_code
_entity_poly.pdbx_strand_id
1 'polypeptide(L)' 'DAAKAEFASVADSWLIAYSKAYDFTIVTNEQYQPHIKRRIPIPNVCNAFSIDCVNTFEMLRALNVKLG' A
#
# COMPACT_ATOMS: atom_id res chain seq x y z
N ASP A 1 19.81 6.42 0.21
CA ASP A 1 19.76 5.08 -0.42
C ASP A 1 19.30 3.94 0.49
N ALA A 2 19.63 3.93 1.79
CA ALA A 2 19.21 2.86 2.71
C ALA A 2 17.70 2.54 2.71
N ALA A 3 16.82 3.54 2.73
CA ALA A 3 15.35 3.32 2.74
C ALA A 3 14.80 2.70 1.44
N LYS A 4 15.43 2.95 0.28
CA LYS A 4 15.04 2.31 -0.99
C LYS A 4 15.51 0.86 -1.03
N ALA A 5 16.72 0.59 -0.53
CA ALA A 5 17.28 -0.76 -0.44
C ALA A 5 16.52 -1.62 0.57
N GLU A 6 16.15 -1.06 1.73
CA GLU A 6 15.28 -1.72 2.70
C GLU A 6 13.94 -2.03 2.05
N PHE A 7 13.23 -1.05 1.49
CA PHE A 7 11.95 -1.27 0.80
C PHE A 7 12.03 -2.38 -0.27
N ALA A 8 13.06 -2.36 -1.13
CA ALA A 8 13.31 -3.39 -2.15
C ALA A 8 13.71 -4.77 -1.59
N SER A 9 14.11 -4.85 -0.32
CA SER A 9 14.44 -6.09 0.39
C SER A 9 13.30 -6.65 1.25
N VAL A 10 12.27 -5.85 1.54
CA VAL A 10 11.12 -6.29 2.35
C VAL A 10 9.92 -6.67 1.49
N ALA A 11 9.04 -7.50 2.08
CA ALA A 11 7.82 -8.03 1.47
C ALA A 11 6.94 -6.97 0.80
N ASP A 12 6.95 -5.73 1.30
CA ASP A 12 6.15 -4.61 0.78
C ASP A 12 6.45 -4.32 -0.71
N SER A 13 7.70 -4.42 -1.15
CA SER A 13 8.05 -4.17 -2.57
C SER A 13 7.49 -5.24 -3.51
N TRP A 14 7.54 -6.51 -3.11
CA TRP A 14 6.95 -7.61 -3.88
C TRP A 14 5.44 -7.51 -3.93
N LEU A 15 4.79 -7.15 -2.81
CA LEU A 15 3.35 -6.94 -2.75
C LEU A 15 2.90 -5.83 -3.73
N ILE A 16 3.66 -4.72 -3.78
CA ILE A 16 3.36 -3.61 -4.70
C ILE A 16 3.60 -4.01 -6.15
N ALA A 17 4.72 -4.68 -6.46
CA ALA A 17 5.01 -5.13 -7.80
C ALA A 17 3.96 -6.11 -8.32
N TYR A 18 3.54 -7.06 -7.48
CA TYR A 18 2.48 -8.01 -7.80
C TYR A 18 1.14 -7.29 -8.02
N SER A 19 0.78 -6.36 -7.13
CA SER A 19 -0.47 -5.61 -7.28
C SER A 19 -0.48 -4.77 -8.56
N LYS A 20 0.66 -4.18 -8.94
CA LYS A 20 0.78 -3.44 -10.21
C LYS A 20 0.69 -4.34 -11.44
N ALA A 21 1.26 -5.54 -11.37
CA ALA A 21 1.27 -6.46 -12.51
C ALA A 21 -0.11 -7.05 -12.83
N TYR A 22 -1.00 -7.12 -11.83
CA TYR A 22 -2.33 -7.72 -11.95
C TYR A 22 -3.48 -6.73 -11.69
N ASP A 23 -3.20 -5.43 -11.65
CA ASP A 23 -4.16 -4.35 -11.37
C ASP A 23 -5.01 -4.58 -10.11
N PHE A 24 -4.35 -4.97 -9.02
CA PHE A 24 -5.01 -5.14 -7.72
C PHE A 24 -4.97 -3.88 -6.85
N THR A 25 -6.03 -3.70 -6.07
CA THR A 25 -6.11 -2.72 -4.99
C THR A 25 -5.39 -3.24 -3.75
N ILE A 26 -4.50 -2.43 -3.18
CA ILE A 26 -3.81 -2.76 -1.93
C ILE A 26 -4.62 -2.27 -0.73
N VAL A 27 -4.82 -3.15 0.24
CA VAL A 27 -5.46 -2.82 1.52
C VAL A 27 -4.39 -2.70 2.60
N THR A 28 -4.29 -1.53 3.24
CA THR A 28 -3.32 -1.30 4.31
C THR A 28 -3.87 -0.35 5.38
N ASN A 29 -3.44 -0.54 6.63
CA ASN A 29 -3.73 0.40 7.72
C ASN A 29 -2.64 1.47 7.90
N GLU A 30 -1.64 1.49 7.02
CA GLU A 30 -0.67 2.58 6.96
C GLU A 30 -1.32 3.86 6.44
N GLN A 31 -0.80 5.01 6.87
CA GLN A 31 -1.29 6.30 6.40
C GLN A 31 -0.30 6.93 5.42
N TYR A 32 -0.84 7.67 4.45
CA TYR A 32 -0.04 8.49 3.55
C TYR A 32 0.73 9.56 4.33
N GLN A 33 2.06 9.56 4.19
CA GLN A 33 2.94 10.50 4.87
C GLN A 33 4.05 10.97 3.93
N PRO A 34 3.86 12.03 3.12
CA PRO A 34 4.81 12.39 2.06
C PRO A 34 6.19 12.84 2.56
N HIS A 35 6.31 13.24 3.83
CA HIS A 35 7.52 13.82 4.40
C HIS A 35 8.36 12.84 5.23
N ILE A 36 7.91 11.59 5.37
CA ILE A 36 8.63 10.59 6.17
C ILE A 36 9.91 10.15 5.45
N LYS A 37 11.04 10.21 6.18
CA LYS A 37 12.37 9.85 5.65
C LYS A 37 12.89 8.51 6.15
N ARG A 38 12.27 7.95 7.20
CA ARG A 38 12.77 6.76 7.90
C ARG A 38 12.27 5.44 7.31
N ARG A 39 11.02 5.39 6.86
CA ARG A 39 10.38 4.22 6.22
C ARG A 39 9.44 4.75 5.16
N ILE A 40 9.36 4.10 4.00
CA ILE A 40 8.43 4.49 2.93
C ILE A 40 7.10 3.77 3.19
N PRO A 41 5.99 4.48 3.50
CA PRO A 41 4.69 3.86 3.68
C PRO A 41 4.14 3.33 2.37
N ILE A 42 3.40 2.22 2.43
CA ILE A 42 2.73 1.63 1.27
C ILE A 42 1.87 2.67 0.52
N PRO A 43 1.03 3.49 1.17
CA PRO A 43 0.21 4.48 0.46
C PRO A 43 1.02 5.51 -0.34
N ASN A 44 2.23 5.86 0.10
CA ASN A 44 3.09 6.77 -0.65
C ASN A 44 3.56 6.16 -1.97
N VAL A 45 3.90 4.87 -1.92
CA VAL A 45 4.35 4.12 -3.09
C VAL A 45 3.16 3.90 -4.02
N CYS A 46 2.01 3.47 -3.49
CA CYS A 46 0.78 3.32 -4.28
C CYS A 46 0.42 4.61 -5.03
N ASN A 47 0.49 5.78 -4.36
CA ASN A 47 0.26 7.07 -4.99
C ASN A 47 1.29 7.37 -6.11
N ALA A 48 2.58 7.05 -5.89
CA ALA A 48 3.63 7.28 -6.88
C ALA A 48 3.51 6.37 -8.12
N PHE A 49 2.98 5.16 -7.96
CA PHE A 49 2.82 4.18 -9.05
C PHE A 49 1.38 4.10 -9.61
N SER A 50 0.50 5.00 -9.15
CA SER A 50 -0.92 5.01 -9.50
C SER A 50 -1.57 3.63 -9.30
N ILE A 51 -1.40 3.08 -8.10
CA ILE A 51 -2.03 1.84 -7.64
C ILE A 51 -3.11 2.23 -6.64
N ASP A 52 -4.30 1.64 -6.77
CA ASP A 52 -5.38 1.89 -5.83
C ASP A 52 -5.01 1.35 -4.45
N CYS A 53 -5.21 2.18 -3.43
CA CYS A 53 -4.90 1.83 -2.07
C CYS A 53 -6.00 2.32 -1.14
N VAL A 54 -6.53 1.42 -0.32
CA VAL A 54 -7.64 1.69 0.60
C VAL A 54 -7.31 1.17 2.00
N ASN A 55 -7.97 1.69 3.01
CA ASN A 55 -7.90 1.11 4.35
C ASN A 55 -8.88 -0.06 4.52
N THR A 56 -8.69 -0.83 5.60
CA THR A 56 -9.54 -2.01 5.89
C THR A 56 -11.02 -1.65 5.98
N PHE A 57 -11.37 -0.50 6.57
CA PHE A 57 -12.76 -0.09 6.70
C PHE A 57 -13.40 0.31 5.37
N GLU A 58 -12.64 0.99 4.49
CA GLU A 58 -13.05 1.29 3.12
C GLU A 58 -13.28 0.02 2.33
N MET A 59 -12.37 -0.95 2.40
CA MET A 59 -12.53 -2.27 1.78
C MET A 59 -13.81 -2.96 2.27
N LEU A 60 -14.04 -3.04 3.58
CA LEU A 60 -15.24 -3.68 4.14
C LEU A 60 -16.54 -3.00 3.67
N ARG A 61 -16.55 -1.66 3.60
CA ARG A 61 -17.69 -0.90 3.07
C ARG A 61 -17.91 -1.16 1.58
N ALA A 62 -16.85 -1.16 0.78
CA ALA A 62 -16.92 -1.43 -0.66
C ALA A 62 -17.44 -2.84 -0.96
N LEU A 63 -17.08 -3.82 -0.12
CA LEU A 63 -17.53 -5.21 -0.21
C LEU A 63 -18.91 -5.45 0.41
N ASN A 64 -19.58 -4.41 0.95
CA ASN A 64 -20.87 -4.51 1.64
C ASN A 64 -20.87 -5.56 2.77
N VAL A 65 -19.74 -5.74 3.46
CA VAL A 65 -19.63 -6.69 4.57
C VAL A 65 -20.51 -6.21 5.73
N LYS A 66 -21.40 -7.08 6.19
CA LYS A 66 -22.24 -6.86 7.38
C LYS A 66 -21.72 -7.74 8.51
N LEU A 67 -21.40 -7.12 9.64
CA LEU A 67 -21.13 -7.84 10.89
C LEU A 67 -22.50 -8.14 11.50
N GLY A 68 -22.85 -9.42 11.55
CA GLY A 68 -24.09 -9.92 12.17
C GLY A 68 -23.95 -10.13 13.67
#